data_AF-A0A3D4RYT4-F1
#
_entry.id   AF-A0A3D4RYT4-F1
#
_cell.length_a   1.000
_cell.length_b   1.000
_cell.length_c   1.000
_cell.angle_alpha   90.00
_cell.angle_beta   90.00
_cell.angle_gamma   90.00
#
_symmetry.space_group_name_H-M   'P 1'
#
loop_
_entity.id
_entity.type
_entity.pdbx_description
1 polymer ?
#
loop_
_entity_poly.entity_id
_entity_poly.type
_entity_poly.pdbx_seq_one_letter_code
_entity_poly.pdbx_strand_id
1 'polypeptide(L)'
;MKKNLLAVTKTLLLMSVISSGPVFAQTTDVDTRIGTLEFTKDFANGYPTDATVKKLYDEMDFQRACQAYMWSIPLVGFVWWQHHQDEVMGTKNGQLVYAPDYGT
;
A
#
# COMPACT_ATOMS: atom_id res chain seq x y z
N MET A 1 49.60 44.25 -18.90
CA MET A 1 49.06 42.90 -19.23
C MET A 1 48.79 42.01 -18.00
N LYS A 2 49.67 41.98 -16.98
CA LYS A 2 49.47 41.13 -15.76
C LYS A 2 48.21 41.43 -14.91
N LYS A 3 47.72 42.68 -14.90
CA LYS A 3 46.53 43.09 -14.13
C LYS A 3 45.22 42.50 -14.67
N ASN A 4 45.12 42.32 -15.99
CA ASN A 4 43.94 41.73 -16.64
C ASN A 4 43.93 40.20 -16.50
N LEU A 5 45.11 39.58 -16.41
CA LEU A 5 45.24 38.14 -16.17
C LEU A 5 44.72 37.78 -14.76
N LEU A 6 45.11 38.55 -13.74
CA LEU A 6 44.61 38.35 -12.36
C LEU A 6 43.10 38.59 -12.22
N ALA A 7 42.55 39.53 -12.99
CA ALA A 7 41.11 39.80 -13.02
C ALA A 7 40.33 38.63 -13.66
N VAL A 8 40.84 38.07 -14.77
CA VAL A 8 40.24 36.89 -15.42
C VAL A 8 40.32 35.66 -14.53
N THR A 9 41.41 35.44 -13.79
CA THR A 9 41.52 34.30 -12.86
C THR A 9 40.57 34.42 -11.66
N LYS A 10 40.36 35.63 -11.12
CA LYS A 10 39.38 35.87 -10.03
C LYS A 10 37.93 35.69 -10.49
N THR A 11 37.61 36.11 -11.71
CA THR A 11 36.27 35.90 -12.28
C THR A 11 36.00 34.42 -12.60
N LEU A 12 37.02 33.67 -13.04
CA LEU A 12 36.89 32.23 -13.28
C LEU A 12 36.69 31.42 -11.99
N LEU A 13 37.35 31.83 -10.89
CA LEU A 13 37.20 31.18 -9.57
C LEU A 13 35.85 31.49 -8.90
N LEU A 14 35.22 32.62 -9.24
CA LEU A 14 33.88 32.98 -8.75
C LEU A 14 32.76 32.21 -9.47
N MET A 15 33.01 31.75 -10.71
CA MET A 15 32.05 30.94 -11.48
C MET A 15 32.04 29.45 -11.09
N SER A 16 33.08 28.93 -10.43
CA SER A 16 33.13 27.52 -10.01
C SER A 16 32.37 27.21 -8.72
N VAL A 17 31.73 28.21 -8.08
CA VAL A 17 30.99 28.03 -6.82
C VAL A 17 29.48 27.85 -7.02
N ILE A 18 28.96 27.94 -8.25
CA ILE A 18 27.50 27.90 -8.53
C ILE A 18 27.03 26.56 -9.14
N SER A 19 27.81 25.47 -9.00
CA SER A 19 27.34 24.13 -9.37
C SER A 19 26.96 23.25 -8.18
N SER A 20 26.62 23.83 -7.03
CA SER A 20 25.84 23.14 -6.02
C SER A 20 24.37 23.19 -6.43
N GLY A 21 23.99 22.36 -7.41
CA GLY A 21 22.60 21.97 -7.56
C GLY A 21 22.08 21.43 -6.23
N PRO A 22 20.77 21.53 -5.94
CA PRO A 22 20.24 20.97 -4.72
C PRO A 22 20.57 19.47 -4.70
N VAL A 23 21.44 19.07 -3.77
CA VAL A 23 21.53 17.67 -3.36
C VAL A 23 20.17 17.39 -2.75
N PHE A 24 19.31 16.67 -3.49
CA PHE A 24 18.09 16.13 -2.93
C PHE A 24 18.51 15.16 -1.82
N ALA A 25 18.54 15.63 -0.58
CA ALA A 25 18.57 14.74 0.57
C ALA A 25 17.29 13.91 0.46
N GLN A 26 17.46 12.61 0.17
CA GLN A 26 16.34 11.73 0.03
C GLN A 26 15.76 11.48 1.42
N THR A 27 14.48 11.77 1.58
CA THR A 27 13.82 11.75 2.88
C THR A 27 13.84 10.34 3.51
N THR A 28 14.18 10.28 4.80
CA THR A 28 14.16 9.06 5.63
C THR A 28 12.74 8.63 6.02
N ASP A 29 11.79 9.57 5.98
CA ASP A 29 10.42 9.40 6.47
C ASP A 29 9.39 9.72 5.39
N VAL A 30 8.71 8.71 4.86
CA VAL A 30 7.73 8.90 3.78
C VAL A 30 6.33 9.01 4.37
N ASP A 31 5.67 10.15 4.15
CA ASP A 31 4.28 10.33 4.57
C ASP A 31 3.31 9.64 3.60
N THR A 32 2.39 8.84 4.14
CA THR A 32 1.45 8.04 3.36
C THR A 32 0.05 8.07 3.98
N ARG A 33 -0.96 7.60 3.25
CA ARG A 33 -2.33 7.49 3.77
C ARG A 33 -2.46 6.58 4.99
N ILE A 34 -1.55 5.62 5.12
CA ILE A 34 -1.48 4.70 6.27
C ILE A 34 -0.60 5.29 7.38
N GLY A 35 -0.19 6.56 7.26
CA GLY A 35 0.70 7.31 8.14
C GLY A 35 2.16 7.24 7.69
N THR A 36 3.03 7.92 8.43
CA THR A 36 4.45 8.01 8.10
C THR A 36 5.15 6.65 8.18
N LEU A 37 6.06 6.39 7.24
CA LEU A 37 6.89 5.19 7.13
C LEU A 37 8.35 5.60 7.29
N GLU A 38 9.06 4.99 8.23
CA GLU A 38 10.43 5.36 8.59
C GLU A 38 11.43 4.35 8.04
N PHE A 39 12.54 4.85 7.52
CA PHE A 39 13.62 4.06 6.93
C PHE A 39 14.95 4.39 7.63
N THR A 40 15.85 3.41 7.70
CA THR A 40 17.17 3.58 8.35
C THR A 40 18.10 4.56 7.61
N LYS A 41 17.85 4.77 6.32
CA LYS A 41 18.53 5.71 5.43
C LYS A 41 17.46 6.29 4.50
N ASP A 42 17.73 6.31 3.21
CA ASP A 42 16.78 6.78 2.21
C ASP A 42 15.74 5.70 1.87
N PHE A 43 14.55 6.10 1.41
CA PHE A 43 13.54 5.15 0.91
C PHE A 43 14.08 4.16 -0.16
N ALA A 44 15.00 4.58 -1.03
CA ALA A 44 15.52 3.72 -2.11
C ALA A 44 16.69 2.81 -1.70
N ASN A 45 17.41 3.17 -0.63
CA ASN A 45 18.68 2.52 -0.26
C ASN A 45 18.70 1.99 1.19
N GLY A 46 17.65 2.27 1.96
CA GLY A 46 17.50 1.91 3.36
C GLY A 46 16.46 0.81 3.57
N TYR A 47 16.49 0.19 4.76
CA TYR A 47 15.49 -0.78 5.16
C TYR A 47 14.41 -0.09 6.01
N PRO A 48 13.14 -0.51 5.90
CA PRO A 48 12.10 -0.04 6.82
C PRO A 48 12.46 -0.44 8.25
N THR A 49 12.13 0.43 9.22
CA THR A 49 12.28 0.09 10.65
C THR A 49 11.34 -1.06 11.04
N ASP A 50 11.66 -1.82 12.10
CA ASP A 50 10.81 -2.94 12.56
C ASP A 50 9.35 -2.49 12.83
N ALA A 51 9.18 -1.27 13.34
CA ALA A 51 7.86 -0.67 13.54
C ALA A 51 7.13 -0.43 12.21
N THR A 52 7.82 0.08 11.19
CA THR A 52 7.29 0.28 9.83
C THR A 52 6.96 -1.06 9.17
N VAL A 53 7.81 -2.08 9.35
CA VAL A 53 7.57 -3.44 8.83
C VAL A 53 6.27 -4.01 9.42
N LYS A 54 6.14 -3.99 10.75
CA LYS A 54 4.93 -4.47 11.41
C LYS A 54 3.68 -3.75 10.89
N LYS A 55 3.74 -2.43 10.81
CA LYS A 55 2.65 -1.59 10.31
C LYS A 55 2.26 -1.94 8.87
N LEU A 56 3.23 -2.20 7.99
CA LEU A 56 2.97 -2.62 6.61
C LEU A 56 2.32 -4.00 6.54
N TYR A 57 2.74 -4.95 7.37
CA TYR A 57 2.11 -6.27 7.44
C TYR A 57 0.68 -6.20 7.97
N ASP A 58 0.44 -5.44 9.04
CA ASP A 58 -0.89 -5.25 9.62
C ASP A 58 -1.86 -4.65 8.59
N GLU A 59 -1.42 -3.62 7.84
CA GLU A 59 -2.22 -2.98 6.79
C GLU A 59 -2.44 -3.91 5.59
N MET A 60 -1.42 -4.65 5.18
CA MET A 60 -1.54 -5.62 4.08
C MET A 60 -2.57 -6.70 4.41
N ASP A 61 -2.56 -7.23 5.63
CA ASP A 61 -3.51 -8.24 6.07
C ASP A 61 -4.92 -7.67 6.21
N PHE A 62 -5.06 -6.41 6.68
CA PHE A 62 -6.34 -5.71 6.68
C PHE A 62 -6.94 -5.59 5.27
N GLN A 63 -6.14 -5.15 4.29
CA GLN A 63 -6.61 -5.00 2.91
C GLN A 63 -6.95 -6.36 2.27
N ARG A 64 -6.16 -7.39 2.55
CA ARG A 64 -6.43 -8.76 2.10
C ARG A 64 -7.72 -9.30 2.70
N ALA A 65 -7.96 -9.08 4.00
CA ALA A 65 -9.19 -9.48 4.66
C ALA A 65 -10.42 -8.79 4.06
N CYS A 66 -10.34 -7.48 3.80
CA CYS A 66 -11.41 -6.73 3.12
C CYS A 66 -11.73 -7.31 1.73
N GLN A 67 -10.71 -7.61 0.94
CA GLN A 67 -10.89 -8.19 -0.40
C GLN A 67 -11.44 -9.62 -0.33
N ALA A 68 -10.93 -10.44 0.59
CA ALA A 68 -11.41 -11.82 0.79
C ALA A 68 -12.88 -11.84 1.21
N TYR A 69 -13.31 -10.91 2.06
CA TYR A 69 -14.71 -10.76 2.44
C TYR A 69 -15.58 -10.52 1.20
N MET A 70 -15.25 -9.50 0.40
CA MET A 70 -16.01 -9.17 -0.82
C MET A 70 -16.02 -10.32 -1.83
N TRP A 71 -14.88 -10.97 -2.02
CA TRP A 71 -14.76 -12.14 -2.90
C TRP A 71 -15.65 -13.31 -2.45
N SER A 72 -15.82 -13.49 -1.14
CA SER A 72 -16.56 -14.63 -0.57
C SER A 72 -18.07 -14.48 -0.57
N ILE A 73 -18.62 -13.29 -0.85
CA ILE A 73 -20.08 -13.01 -0.74
C ILE A 73 -20.95 -14.06 -1.44
N PRO A 74 -20.71 -14.42 -2.74
CA PRO A 74 -21.56 -15.39 -3.42
C PRO A 74 -21.48 -16.78 -2.76
N LEU A 75 -20.27 -17.20 -2.37
CA LEU A 75 -20.05 -18.50 -1.75
C LEU A 75 -20.75 -18.60 -0.39
N VAL A 76 -20.60 -17.58 0.46
CA VAL A 76 -21.25 -17.54 1.78
C VAL A 76 -22.77 -17.58 1.65
N GLY A 77 -23.34 -16.90 0.65
CA GLY A 77 -24.78 -16.98 0.35
C GLY A 77 -25.24 -18.40 0.04
N PHE A 78 -24.50 -19.13 -0.79
CA PHE A 78 -24.83 -20.53 -1.11
C PHE A 78 -24.65 -21.48 0.07
N VAL A 79 -23.60 -21.29 0.88
CA VAL A 79 -23.40 -22.09 2.11
C VAL A 79 -24.56 -21.87 3.08
N TRP A 80 -25.00 -20.63 3.25
CA TRP A 80 -26.13 -20.30 4.12
C TRP A 80 -27.46 -20.88 3.59
N TRP A 81 -27.65 -20.85 2.26
CA TRP A 81 -28.78 -21.51 1.62
C TRP A 81 -28.78 -23.02 1.84
N GLN A 82 -27.63 -23.68 1.63
CA GLN A 82 -27.46 -25.10 1.87
C GLN A 82 -27.76 -25.46 3.33
N HIS A 83 -27.24 -24.66 4.27
CA HIS A 83 -27.52 -24.83 5.69
C HIS A 83 -29.03 -24.70 6.01
N HIS A 84 -29.74 -23.76 5.38
CA HIS A 84 -31.20 -23.64 5.54
C HIS A 84 -31.96 -24.85 4.99
N GLN A 85 -31.51 -25.39 3.86
CA GLN A 85 -32.09 -26.59 3.27
C GLN A 85 -31.95 -27.78 4.22
N ASP A 86 -30.75 -28.00 4.76
CA ASP A 86 -30.48 -29.13 5.65
C ASP A 86 -31.17 -28.97 7.02
N GLU A 87 -31.08 -27.80 7.66
CA GLU A 87 -31.55 -27.61 9.04
C GLU A 87 -33.02 -27.20 9.16
N VAL A 88 -33.50 -26.31 8.28
CA VAL A 88 -34.87 -25.75 8.38
C VAL A 88 -35.86 -26.55 7.55
N MET A 89 -35.47 -26.92 6.32
CA MET A 89 -36.34 -27.69 5.43
C MET A 89 -36.19 -29.21 5.60
N GLY A 90 -35.16 -29.66 6.33
CA GLY A 90 -34.90 -31.08 6.58
C GLY A 90 -34.58 -31.88 5.32
N THR A 91 -34.15 -31.22 4.25
CA THR A 91 -33.81 -31.89 3.00
C THR A 91 -32.48 -32.61 3.12
N LYS A 92 -32.35 -33.71 2.39
CA LYS A 92 -31.07 -34.42 2.28
C LYS A 92 -30.25 -33.84 1.13
N ASN A 93 -28.93 -33.99 1.21
CA ASN A 93 -28.02 -33.59 0.15
C ASN A 93 -28.48 -34.15 -1.22
N GLY A 94 -28.65 -33.25 -2.20
CA GLY A 94 -29.13 -33.57 -3.55
C GLY A 94 -30.65 -33.56 -3.75
N GLN A 95 -31.44 -33.35 -2.70
CA GLN A 95 -32.89 -33.24 -2.79
C GLN A 95 -33.31 -31.84 -3.28
N LEU A 96 -34.21 -31.81 -4.28
CA LEU A 96 -34.76 -30.56 -4.82
C LEU A 96 -35.98 -30.12 -4.00
N VAL A 97 -36.04 -28.83 -3.69
CA VAL A 97 -37.21 -28.18 -3.08
C VAL A 97 -37.95 -27.41 -4.15
N TYR A 98 -39.24 -27.68 -4.30
CA TYR A 98 -40.12 -26.92 -5.18
C TYR A 98 -40.89 -25.89 -4.35
N ALA A 99 -40.65 -24.60 -4.59
CA ALA A 99 -41.41 -23.50 -4.03
C ALA A 99 -42.38 -22.97 -5.11
N PRO A 100 -43.64 -23.44 -5.14
CA PRO A 100 -44.60 -23.11 -6.21
C PRO A 100 -45.05 -21.66 -6.19
N ASP A 101 -45.00 -20.99 -5.05
CA ASP A 101 -45.48 -19.62 -4.89
C ASP A 101 -44.60 -18.85 -3.89
N TYR A 102 -44.34 -17.57 -4.18
CA TYR A 102 -43.49 -16.70 -3.38
C TYR A 102 -44.31 -15.76 -2.49
N GLY A 103 -45.42 -16.24 -1.93
CA GLY A 103 -46.33 -15.42 -1.13
C GLY A 103 -47.12 -14.41 -1.98
N THR A 104 -48.42 -14.38 -1.74
CA THR A 104 -49.40 -13.43 -2.33
C THR A 104 -49.06 -11.97 -2.09
#